data_AF-A0A117R3D5-F1
#
_entry.id   AF-A0A117R3D5-F1
#
_cell.length_a   1.000
_cell.length_b   1.000
_cell.length_c   1.000
_cell.angle_alpha   90.00
_cell.angle_beta   90.00
_cell.angle_gamma   90.00
#
_symmetry.space_group_name_H-M   'P 1'
#
loop_
_entity.id
_entity.type
_entity.pdbx_description
1 polymer ?
#
loop_
_entity_poly.entity_id
_entity_poly.type
_entity_poly.pdbx_seq_one_letter_code
_entity_poly.pdbx_strand_id
1 'polypeptide(L)'
;MRLQERPLGALTLLRRHPGRLSDDDVHLAQALADSAALALMHWSTEPARADDVITRVQSVIASKATMEIAKGMIAQYADTTITEASHLLTAYARQRRIRLSETVQALVNRDMHPAAVAEAKPRT
;
A
#
# COMPACT_ATOMS: atom_id res chain seq x y z
N MET A 1 14.88 23.09 -22.91
CA MET A 1 14.91 22.63 -21.50
C MET A 1 16.21 21.89 -21.28
N ARG A 2 17.07 22.35 -20.37
CA ARG A 2 18.39 21.73 -20.16
C ARG A 2 18.69 21.54 -18.69
N LEU A 3 19.55 20.56 -18.39
CA LEU A 3 20.13 20.35 -17.08
C LEU A 3 21.64 20.18 -17.24
N GLN A 4 22.44 20.97 -16.53
CA GLN A 4 23.91 20.87 -16.59
C GLN A 4 24.41 20.80 -18.05
N GLU A 5 23.90 21.69 -18.90
CA GLU A 5 24.17 21.78 -20.35
C GLU A 5 23.67 20.61 -21.23
N ARG A 6 22.90 19.67 -20.69
CA ARG A 6 22.30 18.56 -21.48
C ARG A 6 20.84 18.87 -21.81
N PRO A 7 20.43 18.89 -23.09
CA PRO A 7 19.02 19.11 -23.45
C PRO A 7 18.18 17.92 -23.02
N LEU A 8 17.18 18.17 -22.17
CA LEU A 8 16.21 17.17 -21.70
C LEU A 8 14.93 17.15 -22.55
N GLY A 9 14.67 18.22 -23.31
CA GLY A 9 13.47 18.35 -24.13
C GLY A 9 13.23 19.78 -24.61
N ALA A 10 12.08 19.99 -25.25
CA ALA A 10 11.64 21.27 -25.78
C ALA A 10 10.39 21.79 -25.05
N LEU A 11 10.28 23.11 -24.91
CA LEU A 11 9.11 23.81 -24.37
C LEU A 11 8.46 24.61 -25.51
N THR A 12 7.17 24.38 -25.75
CA THR A 12 6.40 25.15 -26.74
C THR A 12 5.75 26.36 -26.08
N LEU A 13 6.14 27.57 -26.48
CA LEU A 13 5.53 28.81 -26.01
C LEU A 13 4.64 29.41 -27.10
N LEU A 14 3.38 29.66 -26.75
CA LEU A 14 2.38 30.25 -27.65
C LEU A 14 2.19 31.72 -27.30
N ARG A 15 2.34 32.60 -28.29
CA ARG A 15 2.16 34.06 -28.12
C ARG A 15 1.03 34.58 -29.00
N ARG A 16 0.37 35.65 -28.55
CA ARG A 16 -0.77 36.26 -29.25
C ARG A 16 -0.38 37.03 -30.52
N HIS A 17 0.86 37.48 -30.65
CA HIS A 17 1.30 38.36 -31.73
C HIS A 17 2.58 37.80 -32.38
N PRO A 18 2.71 37.78 -33.71
CA PRO A 18 3.91 37.31 -34.38
C PRO A 18 5.08 38.30 -34.17
N GLY A 19 6.31 37.79 -34.22
CA GLY A 19 7.52 38.61 -34.11
C GLY A 19 8.67 37.89 -33.41
N ARG A 20 9.87 38.46 -33.50
CA ARG A 20 11.02 38.00 -32.73
C ARG A 20 10.76 38.20 -31.24
N LEU A 21 11.34 37.33 -30.42
CA LEU A 21 11.41 37.55 -28.98
C LEU A 21 12.50 38.57 -28.71
N SER A 22 12.27 39.46 -27.74
CA SER A 22 13.34 40.29 -27.20
C SER A 22 14.33 39.42 -26.44
N ASP A 23 15.55 39.92 -26.19
CA ASP A 23 16.54 39.19 -25.41
C ASP A 23 16.02 38.87 -23.99
N ASP A 24 15.24 39.79 -23.40
CA ASP A 24 14.57 39.60 -22.11
C ASP A 24 13.53 38.47 -22.15
N ASP A 25 12.72 38.41 -23.22
CA ASP A 25 11.73 37.34 -23.40
C ASP A 25 12.40 35.97 -23.60
N VAL A 26 13.53 35.92 -24.31
CA VAL A 26 14.32 34.71 -24.49
C VAL A 26 14.90 34.26 -23.15
N HIS A 27 15.40 35.19 -22.34
CA HIS A 27 15.92 34.89 -21.02
C HIS A 27 14.84 34.33 -20.09
N LEU A 28 13.65 34.94 -20.11
CA LEU A 28 12.48 34.47 -19.36
C LEU A 28 12.03 33.08 -19.82
N ALA A 29 11.94 32.85 -21.13
CA ALA A 29 11.58 31.56 -21.72
C ALA A 29 12.56 30.45 -21.29
N GLN A 30 13.86 30.77 -21.25
CA GLN A 30 14.89 29.85 -20.78
C GLN A 30 14.73 29.52 -19.30
N ALA A 31 14.51 30.53 -18.44
CA ALA A 31 14.28 30.34 -17.01
C ALA A 31 13.05 29.46 -16.72
N LEU A 32 11.97 29.60 -17.50
CA LEU A 32 10.78 28.75 -17.42
C LEU A 32 11.09 27.30 -17.85
N ALA A 33 11.84 27.13 -18.93
CA ALA A 33 12.27 25.81 -19.42
C ALA A 33 13.15 25.07 -18.39
N ASP A 34 14.02 25.80 -17.68
CA ASP A 34 14.91 25.23 -16.67
C ASP A 34 14.16 24.91 -15.37
N SER A 35 13.20 25.76 -14.97
CA SER A 35 12.29 25.48 -13.85
C SER A 35 11.42 24.24 -14.11
N ALA A 36 10.88 24.11 -15.33
CA ALA A 36 10.12 22.93 -15.72
C ALA A 36 10.98 21.66 -15.76
N ALA A 37 12.22 21.75 -16.25
CA ALA A 37 13.17 20.64 -16.20
C ALA A 37 13.47 20.20 -14.76
N LEU A 38 13.74 21.16 -13.87
CA LEU A 38 13.99 20.90 -12.46
C LEU A 38 12.77 20.28 -11.77
N ALA A 39 11.57 20.79 -12.04
CA ALA A 39 10.32 20.24 -11.52
C ALA A 39 10.07 18.79 -11.98
N LEU A 40 10.29 18.48 -13.27
CA LEU A 40 10.12 17.13 -13.81
C LEU A 40 11.14 16.12 -13.24
N MET A 41 12.37 16.56 -13.00
CA MET A 41 13.36 15.71 -12.32
C MET A 41 13.00 15.45 -10.87
N HIS A 42 12.54 16.47 -10.15
CA HIS A 42 12.16 16.33 -8.75
C HIS A 42 10.90 15.46 -8.60
N TRP A 43 9.94 15.59 -9.54
CA TRP A 43 8.74 14.76 -9.62
C TRP A 43 9.03 13.26 -9.73
N SER A 44 10.19 12.87 -10.28
CA SER A 44 10.56 11.46 -10.43
C SER A 44 11.14 10.84 -9.15
N THR A 45 11.43 11.63 -8.11
CA THR A 45 12.08 11.14 -6.87
C THR A 45 11.07 10.77 -5.79
N GLU A 46 9.86 11.31 -5.85
CA GLU A 46 8.74 10.78 -5.08
C GLU A 46 8.01 9.80 -6.00
N PRO A 47 8.00 8.47 -5.74
CA PRO A 47 6.99 7.66 -6.37
C PRO A 47 5.66 8.28 -5.96
N ALA A 48 4.88 8.78 -6.93
CA ALA A 48 3.44 8.80 -6.75
C ALA A 48 3.11 7.39 -6.27
N ARG A 49 2.68 7.25 -5.02
CA ARG A 49 2.29 5.96 -4.45
C ARG A 49 1.08 5.50 -5.24
N ALA A 50 1.34 4.87 -6.38
CA ALA A 50 0.42 4.04 -7.12
C ALA A 50 0.26 2.68 -6.41
N ASP A 51 0.24 2.68 -5.07
CA ASP A 51 -0.39 1.64 -4.25
C ASP A 51 -1.91 1.89 -4.22
N ASP A 52 -2.43 2.32 -5.38
CA ASP A 52 -3.61 3.14 -5.61
C ASP A 52 -4.84 2.24 -5.67
N VAL A 53 -5.66 2.25 -4.62
CA VAL A 53 -6.93 1.52 -4.46
C VAL A 53 -6.84 -0.01 -4.63
N ILE A 54 -6.40 -0.52 -5.79
CA ILE A 54 -6.24 -1.93 -6.12
C ILE A 54 -5.36 -2.65 -5.09
N THR A 55 -4.17 -2.13 -4.77
CA THR A 55 -3.29 -2.75 -3.75
C THR A 55 -3.95 -2.77 -2.37
N ARG A 56 -4.66 -1.70 -2.01
CA ARG A 56 -5.39 -1.61 -0.73
C ARG A 56 -6.58 -2.58 -0.68
N VAL A 57 -7.33 -2.70 -1.77
CA VAL A 57 -8.44 -3.64 -1.92
C VAL A 57 -7.93 -5.08 -1.91
N GLN A 58 -6.85 -5.37 -2.64
CA GLN A 58 -6.19 -6.68 -2.62
C GLN A 58 -5.69 -7.04 -1.22
N SER A 59 -5.11 -6.08 -0.49
CA SER A 59 -4.70 -6.28 0.90
C SER A 59 -5.88 -6.60 1.83
N VAL A 60 -7.02 -5.90 1.68
CA VAL A 60 -8.25 -6.18 2.44
C VAL A 60 -8.82 -7.55 2.08
N ILE A 61 -8.87 -7.91 0.79
CA ILE A 61 -9.36 -9.21 0.33
C ILE A 61 -8.47 -10.34 0.85
N ALA A 62 -7.14 -10.20 0.73
CA ALA A 62 -6.19 -11.17 1.24
C ALA A 62 -6.36 -11.34 2.76
N SER A 63 -6.47 -10.24 3.50
CA SER A 63 -6.68 -10.28 4.96
C SER A 63 -8.00 -10.98 5.33
N LYS A 64 -9.08 -10.74 4.58
CA LYS A 64 -10.36 -11.42 4.79
C LYS A 64 -10.25 -12.91 4.49
N ALA A 65 -9.62 -13.28 3.38
CA ALA A 65 -9.42 -14.69 3.01
C ALA A 65 -8.62 -15.44 4.08
N THR A 66 -7.50 -14.89 4.54
CA THR A 66 -6.68 -15.50 5.60
C THR A 66 -7.46 -15.68 6.91
N MET A 67 -8.29 -14.70 7.27
CA MET A 67 -9.13 -14.80 8.46
C MET A 67 -10.20 -15.90 8.34
N GLU A 68 -10.86 -16.03 7.19
CA GLU A 68 -11.85 -17.10 6.98
C GLU A 68 -11.21 -18.49 6.95
N ILE A 69 -10.02 -18.63 6.36
CA ILE A 69 -9.26 -19.90 6.39
C ILE A 69 -8.94 -20.28 7.84
N ALA A 70 -8.42 -19.35 8.65
CA ALA A 70 -8.10 -19.62 10.05
C ALA A 70 -9.33 -20.05 10.86
N LYS A 71 -10.48 -19.39 10.66
CA LYS A 71 -11.75 -19.80 11.30
C LYS A 71 -12.17 -21.20 10.85
N GLY A 72 -12.06 -21.51 9.56
CA GLY A 72 -12.35 -22.84 9.02
C GLY A 72 -11.47 -23.93 9.60
N MET A 73 -10.16 -23.67 9.77
CA MET A 73 -9.23 -24.61 10.40
C MET A 73 -9.62 -24.93 11.85
N ILE A 74 -10.01 -23.91 12.63
CA ILE A 74 -10.46 -24.10 14.01
C ILE A 74 -11.81 -24.82 14.05
N ALA A 75 -12.77 -24.39 13.23
CA ALA A 75 -14.10 -25.00 13.14
C ALA A 75 -14.02 -26.50 12.80
N GLN A 76 -13.20 -26.85 11.81
CA GLN A 76 -12.97 -28.24 11.40
C GLN A 76 -12.28 -29.05 12.49
N TYR A 77 -11.28 -28.48 13.18
CA TYR A 77 -10.55 -29.20 14.22
C TYR A 77 -11.41 -29.45 15.46
N ALA A 78 -12.15 -28.44 15.90
CA ALA A 78 -12.94 -28.47 17.13
C ALA A 78 -14.38 -28.96 16.93
N ASP A 79 -14.73 -29.41 15.72
CA ASP A 79 -16.08 -29.81 15.30
C ASP A 79 -17.16 -28.79 15.74
N THR A 80 -16.93 -27.52 15.40
CA THR A 80 -17.75 -26.40 15.84
C THR A 80 -18.16 -25.48 14.69
N THR A 81 -19.06 -24.54 14.99
CA THR A 81 -19.49 -23.55 14.01
C THR A 81 -18.39 -22.52 13.73
N ILE A 82 -18.42 -21.91 12.54
CA ILE A 82 -17.51 -20.80 12.20
C ILE A 82 -17.65 -19.63 13.18
N THR A 83 -18.87 -19.37 13.68
CA THR A 83 -19.14 -18.34 14.68
C THR A 83 -18.40 -18.62 15.98
N GLU A 84 -18.50 -19.84 16.50
CA GLU A 84 -17.80 -20.25 17.72
C GLU A 84 -16.28 -20.23 17.52
N ALA A 85 -15.79 -20.70 16.37
CA ALA A 85 -14.38 -20.60 16.01
C ALA A 85 -13.87 -19.14 16.01
N SER A 86 -14.68 -18.18 15.55
CA SER A 86 -14.35 -16.75 15.61
C SER A 86 -14.27 -16.23 17.04
N HIS A 87 -15.14 -16.70 17.94
CA HIS A 87 -15.09 -16.37 19.36
C HIS A 87 -13.84 -16.94 20.03
N LEU A 88 -13.54 -18.23 19.80
CA LEU A 88 -12.34 -18.90 20.30
C LEU A 88 -11.06 -18.20 19.86
N LEU A 89 -10.95 -17.87 18.57
CA LEU A 89 -9.80 -17.16 18.01
C LEU A 89 -9.60 -15.78 18.65
N THR A 90 -10.68 -15.01 18.81
CA THR A 90 -10.62 -13.68 19.41
C THR A 90 -10.29 -13.74 20.90
N ALA A 91 -10.89 -14.70 21.63
CA ALA A 91 -10.62 -14.94 23.04
C ALA A 91 -9.15 -15.34 23.26
N TYR A 92 -8.63 -16.27 22.45
CA TYR A 92 -7.23 -16.70 22.49
C TYR A 92 -6.26 -15.52 22.32
N ALA A 93 -6.46 -14.70 21.28
CA ALA A 93 -5.60 -13.56 21.00
C ALA A 93 -5.62 -12.52 22.14
N ARG A 94 -6.82 -12.21 22.65
CA ARG A 94 -7.00 -11.28 23.78
C ARG A 94 -6.36 -11.81 25.06
N GLN A 95 -6.62 -13.07 25.43
CA GLN A 95 -6.13 -13.68 26.66
C GLN A 95 -4.59 -13.76 26.68
N ARG A 96 -3.97 -13.99 25.52
CA ARG A 96 -2.51 -14.07 25.38
C ARG A 96 -1.85 -12.74 25.02
N ARG A 97 -2.61 -11.65 24.88
CA ARG A 97 -2.14 -10.31 24.48
C ARG A 97 -1.30 -10.31 23.18
N ILE A 98 -1.64 -11.19 22.25
CA ILE A 98 -1.02 -11.28 20.93
C ILE A 98 -1.94 -10.66 19.89
N ARG A 99 -1.36 -10.17 18.78
CA ARG A 99 -2.15 -9.56 17.72
C ARG A 99 -2.99 -10.64 17.03
N LEU A 100 -4.29 -10.37 16.82
CA LEU A 100 -5.18 -11.30 16.13
C LEU A 100 -4.64 -11.70 14.74
N SER A 101 -4.08 -10.74 14.01
CA SER A 101 -3.48 -10.96 12.68
C SER A 101 -2.28 -11.92 12.74
N GLU A 102 -1.52 -11.90 13.82
CA GLU A 102 -0.36 -12.76 14.03
C GLU A 102 -0.81 -14.20 14.31
N THR A 103 -1.81 -14.38 15.18
CA THR A 103 -2.43 -15.69 15.42
C THR A 103 -3.03 -16.28 14.14
N VAL A 104 -3.74 -15.45 13.36
CA VAL A 104 -4.34 -15.85 12.08
C VAL A 104 -3.25 -16.31 11.11
N GLN A 105 -2.15 -15.57 10.99
CA GLN A 105 -1.08 -15.98 10.10
C GLN A 105 -0.35 -17.24 10.56
N ALA A 106 -0.08 -17.36 11.85
CA ALA A 106 0.56 -18.56 12.40
C ALA A 106 -0.29 -19.82 12.12
N LEU A 107 -1.62 -19.72 12.18
CA LEU A 107 -2.52 -20.82 11.82
C LEU A 107 -2.43 -21.15 10.32
N VAL A 108 -2.56 -20.15 9.44
CA VAL A 108 -2.59 -20.38 7.98
C VAL A 108 -1.24 -20.88 7.46
N ASN A 109 -0.13 -20.38 8.00
CA ASN A 109 1.22 -20.87 7.69
C ASN A 109 1.54 -22.22 8.33
N ARG A 110 0.66 -22.74 9.20
CA ARG A 110 0.84 -23.97 9.98
C ARG A 110 1.99 -23.93 10.98
N ASP A 111 2.44 -22.74 11.36
CA ASP A 111 3.35 -22.51 12.48
C ASP A 111 2.65 -22.74 13.83
N MET A 112 1.31 -22.66 13.85
CA MET A 112 0.45 -22.91 15.00
C MET A 112 -0.60 -23.98 14.66
N HIS A 113 -0.74 -24.98 15.53
CA HIS A 113 -1.77 -25.99 15.40
C HIS A 113 -3.13 -25.47 15.90
N PRO A 114 -4.27 -25.73 15.22
CA PRO A 114 -5.60 -25.27 15.64
C PRO A 114 -6.00 -25.66 17.07
N ALA A 115 -5.48 -26.80 17.55
CA ALA A 115 -5.59 -27.25 18.95
C ALA A 115 -5.24 -26.16 19.97
N ALA A 116 -4.19 -25.37 19.69
CA ALA A 116 -3.74 -24.32 20.61
C ALA A 116 -4.85 -23.30 20.89
N VAL A 117 -5.69 -23.01 19.88
CA VAL A 117 -6.81 -22.08 19.98
C VAL A 117 -8.05 -22.77 20.53
N ALA A 118 -8.38 -23.97 20.04
CA ALA A 118 -9.57 -24.71 20.42
C ALA A 118 -9.56 -25.17 21.89
N GLU A 119 -8.40 -25.56 22.40
CA GLU A 119 -8.24 -26.13 23.75
C GLU A 119 -7.87 -25.07 24.79
N ALA A 120 -7.72 -23.80 24.38
CA ALA A 120 -7.42 -22.71 25.29
C ALA A 120 -8.61 -22.45 26.23
N LYS A 121 -8.54 -23.00 27.44
CA LYS A 121 -9.55 -22.75 28.48
C LYS A 121 -9.66 -21.24 28.78
N PRO A 122 -10.88 -20.67 28.79
CA PRO A 122 -11.08 -19.33 29.32
C PRO A 122 -10.70 -19.34 30.82
N ARG A 123 -9.83 -18.42 31.24
CA ARG A 123 -9.54 -18.22 32.67
C ARG A 123 -10.79 -17.60 33.29
N THR A 124 -11.41 -18.37 34.19
CA THR A 124 -12.51 -17.93 35.09
C THR A 124 -12.07 -16.76 35.94
#